data_AF-E8V6K1-F1
#
_entry.id   AF-E8V6K1-F1
#
_cell.length_a   1.000
_cell.length_b   1.000
_cell.length_c   1.000
_cell.angle_alpha   90.00
_cell.angle_beta   90.00
_cell.angle_gamma   90.00
#
_symmetry.space_group_name_H-M   'P 1'
#
loop_
_entity.id
_entity.type
_entity.pdbx_description
1 polymer ?
#
loop_
_entity_poly.entity_id
_entity_poly.type
_entity_poly.pdbx_seq_one_letter_code
_entity_poly.pdbx_strand_id
1 'polypeptide(L)'
;MADYIYLLENRLSQAQQYALTTLRDLVRPKGLTLFLTGGAVRDLTGGAPVRDLDVTVQGNALSLRKEIEKFASIDGEYDLAQSLYVTFPGGVRVEVSSASTLTFPKPGKPVYAPASILDDLRRRDFTANSMAISLNDGSYGLLMDPLNGVADIENRELRLVSNYGFIEDPIRLLRAIRLGARLGWHMEERTQARYNTAKEEGYISALSPWERGYELEEIAHEEDPIRAMRMLEAEGWMKELAPNWGSAKANQAALSELQAKNGELQQQGILAYSATIAFPLITAKMSPKEVEALQKLFPRQGFVAQIAAVEGHVKEFQNKLTGKEAAAPSAAWKLFHSSDPETVLALYFLGKSAAVQNKYKAFLTEWPTAKQRLPYQVMTEMRITPDLPVYHELLDELFFELMDNKLGTIEELKAYLEPYSPPAPPPVVNLRRARAKKEAKAPRGKSKKALAAAEAAAAAEAAEPMSLPNEVGDVPVGSAPERDGGEPGPAKKSIAKEKVAPVKVATKAAAPVVVAAKKAAPAKSAPVKATPAKPKQAAPAKKAAPAKKVIVVKAPPVKKAVAKKVVAKAPAKKAPAKKSTKR
;
A
#
# COMPACT_ATOMS: atom_id res chain seq x y z
N MET A 1 -14.93 -18.65 -5.34
CA MET A 1 -13.50 -18.29 -5.20
C MET A 1 -13.35 -16.89 -5.76
N ALA A 2 -12.65 -15.99 -5.06
CA ALA A 2 -12.27 -14.72 -5.67
C ALA A 2 -11.31 -15.01 -6.82
N ASP A 3 -11.53 -14.38 -7.97
CA ASP A 3 -10.55 -14.41 -9.05
C ASP A 3 -9.43 -13.42 -8.70
N TYR A 4 -8.30 -13.93 -8.22
CA TYR A 4 -7.16 -13.10 -7.84
C TYR A 4 -6.49 -12.46 -9.07
N ILE A 5 -6.73 -12.95 -10.29
CA ILE A 5 -6.35 -12.26 -11.53
C ILE A 5 -7.12 -10.94 -11.62
N TYR A 6 -8.45 -11.00 -11.50
CA TYR A 6 -9.30 -9.80 -11.45
C TYR A 6 -8.88 -8.82 -10.35
N LEU A 7 -8.48 -9.31 -9.17
CA LEU A 7 -7.98 -8.44 -8.09
C LEU A 7 -6.67 -7.74 -8.48
N LEU A 8 -5.70 -8.46 -9.06
CA LEU A 8 -4.43 -7.88 -9.53
C LEU A 8 -4.65 -6.84 -10.64
N GLU A 9 -5.59 -7.08 -11.55
CA GLU A 9 -5.90 -6.20 -12.69
C GLU A 9 -6.69 -4.94 -12.29
N ASN A 10 -7.56 -5.02 -11.27
CA ASN A 10 -8.55 -3.96 -10.98
C ASN A 10 -8.36 -3.26 -9.62
N ARG A 11 -7.58 -3.82 -8.68
CA ARG A 11 -7.31 -3.17 -7.36
C ARG A 11 -5.91 -2.58 -7.22
N LEU A 12 -5.00 -2.87 -8.13
CA LEU A 12 -3.68 -2.22 -8.18
C LEU A 12 -3.71 -1.00 -9.10
N SER A 13 -3.03 0.07 -8.71
CA SER A 13 -2.86 1.25 -9.59
C SER A 13 -2.02 0.90 -10.83
N GLN A 14 -2.13 1.67 -11.91
CA GLN A 14 -1.33 1.44 -13.13
C GLN A 14 0.19 1.42 -12.84
N ALA A 15 0.66 2.27 -11.92
CA ALA A 15 2.07 2.28 -11.49
C ALA A 15 2.45 1.00 -10.72
N GLN A 16 1.55 0.45 -9.90
CA GLN A 16 1.75 -0.83 -9.21
C GLN A 16 1.75 -2.01 -10.18
N GLN A 17 0.84 -2.02 -11.16
CA GLN A 17 0.81 -3.03 -12.23
C GLN A 17 2.08 -2.98 -13.10
N TYR A 18 2.57 -1.78 -13.41
CA TYR A 18 3.85 -1.57 -14.09
C TYR A 18 5.04 -2.13 -13.28
N ALA A 19 5.11 -1.85 -11.97
CA ALA A 19 6.15 -2.37 -11.10
C ALA A 19 6.16 -3.91 -11.06
N LEU A 20 4.99 -4.54 -10.87
CA LEU A 20 4.88 -6.01 -10.87
C LEU A 20 5.22 -6.62 -12.24
N THR A 21 4.76 -6.02 -13.34
CA THR A 21 5.05 -6.51 -14.69
C THR A 21 6.55 -6.41 -15.00
N THR A 22 7.18 -5.29 -14.65
CA THR A 22 8.64 -5.11 -14.78
C THR A 22 9.39 -6.19 -14.00
N LEU A 23 9.00 -6.46 -12.75
CA LEU A 23 9.64 -7.51 -11.94
C LEU A 23 9.44 -8.91 -12.52
N ARG A 24 8.26 -9.23 -13.08
CA ARG A 24 8.02 -10.49 -13.79
C ARG A 24 8.97 -10.64 -14.99
N ASP A 25 9.11 -9.60 -15.81
CA ASP A 25 9.95 -9.62 -17.01
C ASP A 25 11.45 -9.67 -16.67
N LEU A 26 11.89 -9.08 -15.55
CA LEU A 26 13.26 -9.20 -15.03
C LEU A 26 13.58 -10.60 -14.50
N VAL A 27 12.59 -11.28 -13.93
CA VAL A 27 12.75 -12.58 -13.25
C VAL A 27 12.61 -13.76 -14.23
N ARG A 28 11.68 -13.69 -15.19
CA ARG A 28 11.43 -14.72 -16.21
C ARG A 28 12.71 -15.27 -16.88
N PRO A 29 13.64 -14.45 -17.44
CA PRO A 29 14.84 -14.96 -18.10
C PRO A 29 15.88 -15.58 -17.14
N LYS A 30 15.77 -15.31 -15.83
CA LYS A 30 16.62 -15.92 -14.80
C LYS A 30 16.07 -17.24 -14.26
N GLY A 31 14.85 -17.64 -14.66
CA GLY A 31 14.24 -18.90 -14.24
C GLY A 31 13.88 -18.99 -12.75
N LEU A 32 13.79 -17.84 -12.05
CA LEU A 32 13.32 -17.79 -10.66
C LEU A 32 11.79 -17.67 -10.65
N THR A 33 11.14 -18.06 -9.56
CA THR A 33 9.70 -17.87 -9.38
C THR A 33 9.40 -16.62 -8.55
N LEU A 34 8.32 -15.92 -8.89
CA LEU A 34 7.92 -14.64 -8.31
C LEU A 34 6.54 -14.72 -7.67
N PHE A 35 6.39 -14.10 -6.50
CA PHE A 35 5.15 -14.06 -5.73
C PHE A 35 4.92 -12.65 -5.17
N LEU A 36 3.69 -12.15 -5.26
CA LEU A 36 3.21 -11.08 -4.38
C LEU A 36 2.91 -11.72 -3.01
N THR A 37 3.25 -11.08 -1.90
CA THR A 37 3.14 -11.65 -0.55
C THR A 37 2.67 -10.60 0.47
N GLY A 38 2.68 -10.95 1.75
CA GLY A 38 2.75 -9.96 2.83
C GLY A 38 1.52 -9.07 2.98
N GLY A 39 1.75 -7.81 3.32
CA GLY A 39 0.70 -6.81 3.48
C GLY A 39 -0.03 -6.52 2.19
N ALA A 40 0.65 -6.62 1.04
CA ALA A 40 0.03 -6.39 -0.26
C ALA A 40 -1.10 -7.39 -0.56
N VAL A 41 -0.88 -8.69 -0.30
CA VAL A 41 -1.92 -9.73 -0.50
C VAL A 41 -3.06 -9.56 0.51
N ARG A 42 -2.76 -9.21 1.76
CA ARG A 42 -3.77 -8.90 2.79
C ARG A 42 -4.69 -7.77 2.34
N ASP A 43 -4.11 -6.64 1.95
CA ASP A 43 -4.86 -5.42 1.61
C ASP A 43 -5.68 -5.64 0.34
N LEU A 44 -5.07 -6.27 -0.69
CA LEU A 44 -5.75 -6.66 -1.94
C LEU A 44 -6.97 -7.55 -1.69
N THR A 45 -6.83 -8.54 -0.79
CA THR A 45 -7.90 -9.50 -0.44
C THR A 45 -9.00 -8.82 0.38
N GLY A 46 -8.61 -8.09 1.44
CA GLY A 46 -9.54 -7.35 2.31
C GLY A 46 -10.23 -6.15 1.65
N GLY A 47 -9.77 -5.71 0.48
CA GLY A 47 -10.35 -4.58 -0.26
C GLY A 47 -9.88 -3.21 0.22
N ALA A 48 -8.79 -3.16 0.98
CA ALA A 48 -8.09 -1.92 1.29
C ALA A 48 -7.18 -1.52 0.11
N PRO A 49 -6.88 -0.22 -0.08
CA PRO A 49 -5.84 0.21 -1.00
C PRO A 49 -4.49 -0.42 -0.63
N VAL A 50 -3.82 -1.01 -1.61
CA VAL A 50 -2.46 -1.55 -1.43
C VAL A 50 -1.50 -0.36 -1.33
N ARG A 51 -0.87 -0.19 -0.15
CA ARG A 51 0.08 0.91 0.12
C ARG A 51 1.45 0.65 -0.50
N ASP A 52 1.96 -0.57 -0.31
CA ASP A 52 3.29 -1.01 -0.70
C ASP A 52 3.28 -2.49 -1.12
N LEU A 53 4.17 -2.86 -2.04
CA LEU A 53 4.21 -4.19 -2.66
C LEU A 53 5.30 -5.06 -2.02
N ASP A 54 4.91 -6.08 -1.27
CA ASP A 54 5.85 -7.10 -0.77
C ASP A 54 6.01 -8.22 -1.81
N VAL A 55 7.15 -8.28 -2.48
CA VAL A 55 7.43 -9.28 -3.51
C VAL A 55 8.51 -10.25 -3.03
N THR A 56 8.27 -11.55 -3.19
CA THR A 56 9.21 -12.60 -2.80
C THR A 56 9.62 -13.43 -4.01
N VAL A 57 10.93 -13.61 -4.15
CA VAL A 57 11.58 -14.37 -5.22
C VAL A 57 12.08 -15.69 -4.64
N GLN A 58 11.75 -16.83 -5.25
CA GLN A 58 12.37 -18.10 -4.87
C GLN A 58 13.77 -18.20 -5.53
N GLY A 59 14.74 -17.57 -4.88
CA GLY A 59 16.09 -17.37 -5.41
C GLY A 59 16.83 -16.33 -4.58
N ASN A 60 17.83 -15.67 -5.17
CA ASN A 60 18.56 -14.56 -4.53
C ASN A 60 18.04 -13.22 -5.08
N ALA A 61 17.26 -12.48 -4.30
CA ALA A 61 16.72 -11.18 -4.70
C ALA A 61 17.80 -10.11 -4.92
N LEU A 62 18.92 -10.12 -4.16
CA LEU A 62 20.05 -9.20 -4.37
C LEU A 62 20.67 -9.36 -5.77
N SER A 63 20.52 -10.53 -6.41
CA SER A 63 20.97 -10.76 -7.79
C SER A 63 20.16 -10.00 -8.86
N LEU A 64 19.05 -9.36 -8.48
CA LEU A 64 18.21 -8.53 -9.35
C LEU A 64 18.54 -7.03 -9.26
N ARG A 65 19.37 -6.62 -8.29
CA ARG A 65 19.67 -5.21 -7.95
C ARG A 65 20.04 -4.37 -9.17
N LYS A 66 21.00 -4.85 -9.99
CA LYS A 66 21.50 -4.15 -11.18
C LYS A 66 20.51 -4.05 -12.33
N GLU A 67 19.52 -4.93 -12.39
CA GLU A 67 18.46 -4.84 -13.40
C GLU A 67 17.31 -3.96 -12.92
N ILE A 68 16.97 -4.00 -11.63
CA ILE A 68 15.97 -3.12 -11.01
C ILE A 68 16.42 -1.65 -11.06
N GLU A 69 17.71 -1.36 -10.81
CA GLU A 69 18.32 0.00 -10.92
C GLU A 69 18.11 0.69 -12.29
N LYS A 70 17.66 -0.03 -13.33
CA LYS A 70 17.35 0.53 -14.65
C LYS A 70 15.93 1.10 -14.76
N PHE A 71 15.04 0.73 -13.84
CA PHE A 71 13.60 1.04 -13.88
C PHE A 71 13.08 1.72 -12.60
N ALA A 72 13.84 1.66 -11.51
CA ALA A 72 13.45 2.12 -10.18
C ALA A 72 14.67 2.53 -9.34
N SER A 73 14.48 3.34 -8.29
CA SER A 73 15.54 3.64 -7.31
C SER A 73 15.70 2.50 -6.30
N ILE A 74 16.93 2.19 -5.91
CA ILE A 74 17.21 1.35 -4.74
C ILE A 74 17.39 2.27 -3.54
N ASP A 75 16.47 2.20 -2.59
CA ASP A 75 16.47 3.06 -1.41
C ASP A 75 17.21 2.43 -0.23
N GLY A 76 17.42 1.11 -0.25
CA GLY A 76 18.21 0.39 0.73
C GLY A 76 18.28 -1.11 0.44
N GLU A 77 19.09 -1.83 1.20
CA GLU A 77 19.22 -3.28 1.14
C GLU A 77 19.44 -3.87 2.53
N TYR A 78 19.05 -5.12 2.73
CA TYR A 78 19.30 -5.88 3.95
C TYR A 78 19.92 -7.23 3.61
N ASP A 79 21.25 -7.26 3.58
CA ASP A 79 22.07 -8.41 3.16
C ASP A 79 21.71 -9.72 3.87
N LEU A 80 21.38 -9.66 5.18
CA LEU A 80 21.15 -10.84 6.00
C LEU A 80 19.88 -11.60 5.57
N ALA A 81 18.80 -10.89 5.25
CA ALA A 81 17.56 -11.45 4.71
C ALA A 81 17.56 -11.54 3.17
N GLN A 82 18.54 -10.94 2.50
CA GLN A 82 18.54 -10.70 1.07
C GLN A 82 17.30 -9.93 0.60
N SER A 83 16.96 -8.83 1.27
CA SER A 83 15.90 -7.89 0.83
C SER A 83 16.50 -6.67 0.12
N LEU A 84 15.81 -6.19 -0.92
CA LEU A 84 16.01 -4.89 -1.55
C LEU A 84 14.79 -4.01 -1.27
N TYR A 85 15.02 -2.74 -0.95
CA TYR A 85 13.99 -1.71 -0.85
C TYR A 85 14.05 -0.81 -2.07
N VAL A 86 12.92 -0.69 -2.77
CA VAL A 86 12.87 -0.14 -4.13
C VAL A 86 11.70 0.84 -4.25
N THR A 87 11.90 1.97 -4.92
CA THR A 87 10.81 2.87 -5.32
C THR A 87 10.73 2.96 -6.84
N PHE A 88 9.63 2.45 -7.39
CA PHE A 88 9.27 2.57 -8.81
C PHE A 88 8.61 3.93 -9.10
N PRO A 89 8.59 4.38 -10.37
CA PRO A 89 7.89 5.60 -10.78
C PRO A 89 6.45 5.67 -10.26
N GLY A 90 6.01 6.87 -9.88
CA GLY A 90 4.71 7.09 -9.22
C GLY A 90 4.70 6.75 -7.73
N GLY A 91 5.85 6.80 -7.04
CA GLY A 91 5.97 6.58 -5.59
C GLY A 91 5.72 5.14 -5.14
N VAL A 92 5.79 4.17 -6.06
CA VAL A 92 5.45 2.77 -5.77
C VAL A 92 6.60 2.07 -5.06
N ARG A 93 6.47 1.97 -3.74
CA ARG A 93 7.34 1.15 -2.90
C ARG A 93 7.19 -0.34 -3.19
N VAL A 94 8.31 -1.02 -3.30
CA VAL A 94 8.42 -2.48 -3.38
C VAL A 94 9.52 -2.98 -2.46
N GLU A 95 9.22 -3.95 -1.59
CA GLU A 95 10.24 -4.79 -0.97
C GLU A 95 10.42 -6.06 -1.81
N VAL A 96 11.63 -6.31 -2.31
CA VAL A 96 11.96 -7.52 -3.09
C VAL A 96 12.84 -8.42 -2.22
N SER A 97 12.29 -9.55 -1.77
CA SER A 97 12.89 -10.44 -0.75
C SER A 97 13.20 -11.83 -1.29
N SER A 98 14.23 -12.50 -0.76
CA SER A 98 14.48 -13.93 -1.03
C SER A 98 13.58 -14.84 -0.18
N ALA A 99 12.94 -15.83 -0.81
CA ALA A 99 12.20 -16.88 -0.10
C ALA A 99 13.15 -17.68 0.81
N SER A 100 12.87 -17.69 2.12
CA SER A 100 13.80 -18.21 3.12
C SER A 100 13.11 -18.83 4.33
N THR A 101 13.76 -19.82 4.93
CA THR A 101 13.46 -20.28 6.29
C THR A 101 14.23 -19.43 7.29
N LEU A 102 13.63 -19.20 8.47
CA LEU A 102 14.23 -18.46 9.56
C LEU A 102 14.44 -19.38 10.76
N THR A 103 15.63 -19.32 11.35
CA THR A 103 15.91 -19.99 12.62
C THR A 103 16.51 -18.99 13.61
N PHE A 104 16.20 -19.15 14.88
CA PHE A 104 16.65 -18.26 15.95
C PHE A 104 17.47 -19.05 16.98
N PRO A 105 18.80 -19.20 16.78
CA PRO A 105 19.68 -19.78 17.79
C PRO A 105 19.66 -19.01 19.12
N LYS A 106 19.27 -17.73 19.07
CA LYS A 106 18.96 -16.84 20.21
C LYS A 106 17.83 -15.87 19.79
N PRO A 107 16.99 -15.39 20.71
CA PRO A 107 16.05 -14.29 20.47
C PRO A 107 16.70 -13.10 19.74
N GLY A 108 16.01 -12.54 18.74
CA GLY A 108 16.50 -11.39 17.96
C GLY A 108 17.79 -11.65 17.16
N LYS A 109 18.16 -12.92 16.94
CA LYS A 109 19.33 -13.31 16.13
C LYS A 109 18.93 -14.28 15.02
N PRO A 110 18.29 -13.78 13.95
CA PRO A 110 17.86 -14.59 12.83
C PRO A 110 19.05 -15.18 12.06
N VAL A 111 18.89 -16.43 11.61
CA VAL A 111 19.72 -17.08 10.59
C VAL A 111 18.81 -17.53 9.45
N TYR A 112 19.07 -16.99 8.27
CA TYR A 112 18.31 -17.24 7.05
C TYR A 112 18.95 -18.38 6.25
N ALA A 113 18.11 -19.22 5.62
CA ALA A 113 18.53 -20.17 4.60
C ALA A 113 17.52 -20.17 3.44
N PRO A 114 17.95 -20.36 2.16
CA PRO A 114 17.06 -20.40 1.01
C PRO A 114 15.99 -21.49 1.14
N ALA A 115 14.75 -21.18 0.77
CA ALA A 115 13.61 -22.08 0.99
C ALA A 115 12.54 -22.02 -0.11
N SER A 116 11.48 -22.83 0.03
CA SER A 116 10.28 -22.69 -0.78
C SER A 116 9.42 -21.51 -0.29
N ILE A 117 8.54 -20.99 -1.16
CA ILE A 117 7.56 -19.98 -0.74
C ILE A 117 6.66 -20.47 0.41
N LEU A 118 6.31 -21.77 0.46
CA LEU A 118 5.48 -22.32 1.54
C LEU A 118 6.16 -22.29 2.92
N ASP A 119 7.49 -22.37 2.95
CA ASP A 119 8.26 -22.28 4.18
C ASP A 119 8.54 -20.82 4.56
N ASP A 120 8.70 -19.96 3.55
CA ASP A 120 8.75 -18.50 3.73
C ASP A 120 7.48 -17.95 4.37
N LEU A 121 6.31 -18.39 3.93
CA LEU A 121 5.04 -17.99 4.54
C LEU A 121 4.92 -18.46 6.00
N ARG A 122 5.51 -19.60 6.38
CA ARG A 122 5.48 -20.12 7.76
C ARG A 122 6.42 -19.43 8.73
N ARG A 123 7.40 -18.63 8.27
CA ARG A 123 8.28 -17.84 9.15
C ARG A 123 7.75 -16.42 9.44
N ARG A 124 6.70 -15.98 8.77
CA ARG A 124 6.17 -14.60 8.85
C ARG A 124 5.47 -14.32 10.18
N ASP A 125 5.02 -13.07 10.36
CA ASP A 125 4.52 -12.55 11.63
C ASP A 125 3.09 -13.02 11.95
N PHE A 126 2.12 -12.64 11.11
CA PHE A 126 0.69 -12.92 11.29
C PHE A 126 0.12 -13.66 10.09
N THR A 127 -0.86 -14.53 10.30
CA THR A 127 -1.49 -15.37 9.26
C THR A 127 -2.00 -14.56 8.08
N ALA A 128 -2.64 -13.42 8.34
CA ALA A 128 -3.12 -12.49 7.32
C ALA A 128 -2.01 -11.89 6.44
N ASN A 129 -0.76 -11.80 6.93
CA ASN A 129 0.43 -11.39 6.16
C ASN A 129 1.19 -12.60 5.57
N SER A 130 0.69 -13.82 5.79
CA SER A 130 1.38 -15.08 5.49
C SER A 130 0.74 -15.82 4.33
N MET A 131 0.29 -15.05 3.34
CA MET A 131 -0.24 -15.52 2.06
C MET A 131 0.65 -15.05 0.91
N ALA A 132 0.56 -15.76 -0.22
CA ALA A 132 1.18 -15.35 -1.48
C ALA A 132 0.19 -15.46 -2.65
N ILE A 133 0.36 -14.63 -3.68
CA ILE A 133 -0.25 -14.79 -5.00
C ILE A 133 0.89 -14.98 -6.00
N SER A 134 0.85 -16.06 -6.78
CA SER A 134 1.86 -16.34 -7.80
C SER A 134 1.76 -15.35 -8.97
N LEU A 135 2.92 -14.83 -9.39
CA LEU A 135 3.07 -13.91 -10.53
C LEU A 135 3.72 -14.61 -11.75
N ASN A 136 3.86 -15.93 -11.71
CA ASN A 136 4.47 -16.75 -12.76
C ASN A 136 3.44 -17.07 -13.86
N ASP A 137 3.83 -17.06 -15.13
CA ASP A 137 2.87 -17.14 -16.25
C ASP A 137 1.98 -18.39 -16.23
N GLY A 138 2.51 -19.55 -15.82
CA GLY A 138 1.75 -20.81 -15.71
C GLY A 138 0.90 -20.97 -14.45
N SER A 139 0.93 -20.01 -13.53
CA SER A 139 0.16 -20.02 -12.28
C SER A 139 -0.25 -18.62 -11.81
N TYR A 140 -0.41 -17.69 -12.76
CA TYR A 140 -0.71 -16.29 -12.47
C TYR A 140 -2.04 -16.16 -11.73
N GLY A 141 -2.05 -15.43 -10.62
CA GLY A 141 -3.23 -15.31 -9.75
C GLY A 141 -3.48 -16.53 -8.84
N LEU A 142 -2.62 -17.54 -8.81
CA LEU A 142 -2.79 -18.65 -7.85
C LEU A 142 -2.49 -18.17 -6.41
N LEU A 143 -3.52 -18.12 -5.55
CA LEU A 143 -3.36 -17.90 -4.12
C LEU A 143 -2.73 -19.12 -3.43
N MET A 144 -1.80 -18.84 -2.52
CA MET A 144 -1.19 -19.78 -1.60
C MET A 144 -1.42 -19.26 -0.17
N ASP A 145 -2.39 -19.83 0.54
CA ASP A 145 -2.68 -19.53 1.94
C ASP A 145 -2.53 -20.81 2.80
N PRO A 146 -1.32 -21.11 3.30
CA PRO A 146 -1.06 -22.31 4.08
C PRO A 146 -1.51 -22.20 5.55
N LEU A 147 -2.00 -21.04 5.99
CA LEU A 147 -2.29 -20.74 7.40
C LEU A 147 -3.70 -20.18 7.64
N ASN A 148 -4.55 -20.18 6.62
CA ASN A 148 -5.93 -19.70 6.64
C ASN A 148 -6.06 -18.20 6.97
N GLY A 149 -5.09 -17.40 6.50
CA GLY A 149 -5.06 -15.95 6.63
C GLY A 149 -6.28 -15.25 6.03
N VAL A 150 -6.93 -15.80 5.00
CA VAL A 150 -8.18 -15.23 4.45
C VAL A 150 -9.28 -15.16 5.53
N ALA A 151 -9.44 -16.19 6.35
CA ALA A 151 -10.45 -16.19 7.41
C ALA A 151 -10.13 -15.19 8.54
N ASP A 152 -8.84 -14.99 8.83
CA ASP A 152 -8.42 -13.99 9.83
C ASP A 152 -8.62 -12.55 9.31
N ILE A 153 -8.54 -12.32 8.00
CA ILE A 153 -8.96 -11.05 7.37
C ILE A 153 -10.47 -10.82 7.54
N GLU A 154 -11.28 -11.84 7.27
CA GLU A 154 -12.75 -11.77 7.43
C GLU A 154 -13.15 -11.48 8.90
N ASN A 155 -12.47 -12.12 9.86
CA ASN A 155 -12.67 -11.93 11.30
C ASN A 155 -12.04 -10.64 11.86
N ARG A 156 -11.17 -9.96 11.10
CA ARG A 156 -10.38 -8.79 11.54
C ARG A 156 -9.50 -9.09 12.76
N GLU A 157 -8.85 -10.25 12.72
CA GLU A 157 -7.96 -10.78 13.76
C GLU A 157 -6.49 -10.77 13.32
N LEU A 158 -5.61 -10.34 14.22
CA LEU A 158 -4.16 -10.56 14.12
C LEU A 158 -3.81 -11.84 14.87
N ARG A 159 -3.73 -12.95 14.14
CA ARG A 159 -3.30 -14.27 14.65
C ARG A 159 -1.82 -14.51 14.36
N LEU A 160 -1.04 -14.81 15.39
CA LEU A 160 0.40 -15.08 15.30
C LEU A 160 0.67 -16.43 14.63
N VAL A 161 1.63 -16.48 13.69
CA VAL A 161 1.97 -17.72 12.94
C VAL A 161 2.63 -18.78 13.82
N SER A 162 3.69 -18.39 14.54
CA SER A 162 4.45 -19.26 15.44
C SER A 162 4.00 -19.02 16.88
N ASN A 163 3.74 -20.09 17.64
CA ASN A 163 3.48 -19.99 19.08
C ASN A 163 4.63 -19.32 19.86
N TYR A 164 5.83 -19.26 19.29
CA TYR A 164 7.03 -18.64 19.87
C TYR A 164 7.40 -17.31 19.18
N GLY A 165 6.59 -16.81 18.25
CA GLY A 165 6.96 -15.69 17.36
C GLY A 165 7.47 -14.43 18.07
N PHE A 166 6.84 -14.02 19.18
CA PHE A 166 7.30 -12.85 19.96
C PHE A 166 8.60 -13.10 20.76
N ILE A 167 8.96 -14.36 21.02
CA ILE A 167 10.18 -14.79 21.72
C ILE A 167 11.34 -14.92 20.72
N GLU A 168 11.03 -15.50 19.56
CA GLU A 168 11.94 -15.65 18.43
C GLU A 168 12.35 -14.26 17.89
N ASP A 169 11.35 -13.41 17.65
CA ASP A 169 11.44 -12.19 16.86
C ASP A 169 10.67 -11.03 17.53
N PRO A 170 11.34 -10.26 18.43
CA PRO A 170 10.68 -9.24 19.25
C PRO A 170 10.10 -8.05 18.46
N ILE A 171 10.50 -7.82 17.20
CA ILE A 171 9.91 -6.74 16.38
C ILE A 171 8.39 -6.94 16.20
N ARG A 172 7.91 -8.20 16.30
CA ARG A 172 6.50 -8.55 16.17
C ARG A 172 5.62 -7.92 17.25
N LEU A 173 6.17 -7.65 18.45
CA LEU A 173 5.46 -6.91 19.49
C LEU A 173 5.08 -5.50 19.00
N LEU A 174 6.01 -4.83 18.31
CA LEU A 174 5.82 -3.51 17.75
C LEU A 174 4.87 -3.55 16.55
N ARG A 175 5.11 -4.49 15.62
CA ARG A 175 4.27 -4.70 14.44
C ARG A 175 2.83 -5.04 14.79
N ALA A 176 2.58 -5.82 15.86
CA ALA A 176 1.21 -6.11 16.33
C ALA A 176 0.43 -4.82 16.61
N ILE A 177 1.07 -3.88 17.31
CA ILE A 177 0.46 -2.61 17.73
C ILE A 177 0.34 -1.64 16.55
N ARG A 178 1.34 -1.55 15.67
CA ARG A 178 1.26 -0.73 14.45
C ARG A 178 0.20 -1.27 13.47
N LEU A 179 0.13 -2.58 13.26
CA LEU A 179 -0.91 -3.18 12.41
C LEU A 179 -2.31 -3.05 13.03
N GLY A 180 -2.45 -3.19 14.35
CA GLY A 180 -3.71 -2.88 15.06
C GLY A 180 -4.11 -1.41 14.90
N ALA A 181 -3.15 -0.48 14.95
CA ALA A 181 -3.38 0.94 14.69
C ALA A 181 -3.82 1.22 13.25
N ARG A 182 -3.13 0.63 12.26
CA ARG A 182 -3.41 0.78 10.83
C ARG A 182 -4.75 0.17 10.42
N LEU A 183 -4.97 -1.09 10.77
CA LEU A 183 -6.11 -1.89 10.28
C LEU A 183 -7.37 -1.75 11.16
N GLY A 184 -7.22 -1.27 12.41
CA GLY A 184 -8.29 -1.30 13.40
C GLY A 184 -8.64 -2.73 13.86
N TRP A 185 -7.72 -3.67 13.68
CA TRP A 185 -7.89 -5.07 14.06
C TRP A 185 -7.41 -5.34 15.49
N HIS A 186 -7.88 -6.43 16.07
CA HIS A 186 -7.52 -6.89 17.40
C HIS A 186 -6.66 -8.16 17.32
N MET A 187 -5.86 -8.43 18.35
CA MET A 187 -5.14 -9.71 18.43
C MET A 187 -6.12 -10.83 18.80
N GLU A 188 -5.95 -11.99 18.16
CA GLU A 188 -6.65 -13.22 18.55
C GLU A 188 -6.30 -13.60 20.01
N GLU A 189 -7.21 -14.24 20.74
CA GLU A 189 -7.11 -14.44 22.21
C GLU A 189 -5.76 -15.05 22.65
N ARG A 190 -5.29 -16.11 21.99
CA ARG A 190 -4.00 -16.74 22.32
C ARG A 190 -2.83 -15.87 21.92
N THR A 191 -2.95 -15.13 20.81
CA THR A 191 -1.97 -14.14 20.35
C THR A 191 -1.83 -13.01 21.37
N GLN A 192 -2.94 -12.48 21.90
CA GLN A 192 -2.95 -11.48 22.96
C GLN A 192 -2.33 -12.00 24.26
N ALA A 193 -2.65 -13.24 24.67
CA ALA A 193 -2.03 -13.86 25.83
C ALA A 193 -0.50 -13.99 25.67
N ARG A 194 -0.03 -14.45 24.49
CA ARG A 194 1.40 -14.53 24.17
C ARG A 194 2.09 -13.17 24.13
N TYR A 195 1.42 -12.15 23.60
CA TYR A 195 1.91 -10.77 23.59
C TYR A 195 2.12 -10.26 25.02
N ASN A 196 1.14 -10.48 25.91
CA ASN A 196 1.23 -10.08 27.31
C ASN A 196 2.40 -10.76 28.02
N THR A 197 2.53 -12.09 27.92
CA THR A 197 3.67 -12.83 28.49
C THR A 197 5.01 -12.32 27.93
N ALA A 198 5.10 -12.09 26.62
CA ALA A 198 6.35 -11.63 26.02
C ALA A 198 6.74 -10.19 26.41
N LYS A 199 5.74 -9.36 26.72
CA LYS A 199 5.90 -8.01 27.29
C LYS A 199 6.36 -8.07 28.75
N GLU A 200 5.75 -8.93 29.58
CA GLU A 200 6.12 -9.15 30.98
C GLU A 200 7.53 -9.73 31.14
N GLU A 201 7.91 -10.69 30.29
CA GLU A 201 9.25 -11.31 30.28
C GLU A 201 10.33 -10.44 29.60
N GLY A 202 9.95 -9.29 29.01
CA GLY A 202 10.88 -8.29 28.51
C GLY A 202 11.67 -8.68 27.25
N TYR A 203 11.12 -9.54 26.38
CA TYR A 203 11.83 -9.98 25.16
C TYR A 203 12.17 -8.87 24.18
N ILE A 204 11.51 -7.70 24.27
CA ILE A 204 11.86 -6.49 23.51
C ILE A 204 13.35 -6.10 23.68
N SER A 205 13.98 -6.46 24.80
CA SER A 205 15.40 -6.23 25.06
C SER A 205 16.35 -6.94 24.09
N ALA A 206 15.87 -7.96 23.36
CA ALA A 206 16.62 -8.65 22.31
C ALA A 206 16.46 -8.03 20.91
N LEU A 207 15.65 -6.97 20.75
CA LEU A 207 15.45 -6.25 19.48
C LEU A 207 16.79 -5.72 18.93
N SER A 208 17.10 -6.08 17.68
CA SER A 208 18.32 -5.64 17.02
C SER A 208 18.26 -4.16 16.61
N PRO A 209 19.42 -3.49 16.40
CA PRO A 209 19.45 -2.12 15.93
C PRO A 209 18.78 -1.92 14.56
N TRP A 210 18.85 -2.94 13.68
CA TRP A 210 18.24 -2.89 12.35
C TRP A 210 16.71 -3.02 12.43
N GLU A 211 16.19 -3.95 13.23
CA GLU A 211 14.74 -4.10 13.45
C GLU A 211 14.14 -2.84 14.10
N ARG A 212 14.84 -2.23 15.06
CA ARG A 212 14.48 -0.92 15.62
C ARG A 212 14.41 0.14 14.53
N GLY A 213 15.45 0.23 13.69
CA GLY A 213 15.50 1.18 12.57
C GLY A 213 14.37 1.00 11.56
N TYR A 214 14.09 -0.25 11.19
CA TYR A 214 13.02 -0.62 10.28
C TYR A 214 11.64 -0.20 10.80
N GLU A 215 11.32 -0.53 12.06
CA GLU A 215 10.01 -0.21 12.61
C GLU A 215 9.83 1.29 12.91
N LEU A 216 10.91 2.00 13.29
CA LEU A 216 10.91 3.47 13.37
C LEU A 216 10.60 4.13 12.03
N GLU A 217 11.17 3.59 10.94
CA GLU A 217 10.93 4.08 9.59
C GLU A 217 9.49 3.79 9.15
N GLU A 218 8.99 2.57 9.39
CA GLU A 218 7.61 2.18 9.06
C GLU A 218 6.53 3.03 9.74
N ILE A 219 6.77 3.58 10.94
CA ILE A 219 5.87 4.57 11.56
C ILE A 219 5.71 5.82 10.67
N ALA A 220 6.78 6.29 10.04
CA ALA A 220 6.74 7.46 9.16
C ALA A 220 5.97 7.20 7.85
N HIS A 221 5.78 5.93 7.51
CA HIS A 221 5.12 5.45 6.30
C HIS A 221 3.65 5.04 6.52
N GLU A 222 3.15 5.11 7.76
CA GLU A 222 1.72 4.95 8.04
C GLU A 222 0.91 6.14 7.52
N GLU A 223 -0.37 5.91 7.18
CA GLU A 223 -1.29 6.99 6.75
C GLU A 223 -1.67 7.92 7.92
N ASP A 224 -1.74 7.36 9.13
CA ASP A 224 -1.81 8.11 10.40
C ASP A 224 -0.65 7.69 11.33
N PRO A 225 0.54 8.29 11.15
CA PRO A 225 1.68 8.05 12.04
C PRO A 225 1.38 8.41 13.50
N ILE A 226 0.55 9.42 13.75
CA ILE A 226 0.22 9.86 15.12
C ILE A 226 -0.55 8.78 15.86
N ARG A 227 -1.52 8.12 15.20
CA ARG A 227 -2.25 6.99 15.79
C ARG A 227 -1.33 5.82 16.09
N ALA A 228 -0.44 5.45 15.17
CA ALA A 228 0.57 4.41 15.40
C ALA A 228 1.48 4.76 16.59
N MET A 229 2.04 5.99 16.62
CA MET A 229 2.85 6.48 17.73
C MET A 229 2.10 6.45 19.06
N ARG A 230 0.86 6.93 19.12
CA ARG A 230 0.04 6.94 20.36
C ARG A 230 -0.22 5.53 20.90
N MET A 231 -0.49 4.56 20.02
CA MET A 231 -0.70 3.19 20.45
C MET A 231 0.61 2.54 20.93
N LEU A 232 1.74 2.81 20.28
CA LEU A 232 3.08 2.42 20.76
C LEU A 232 3.47 3.12 22.06
N GLU A 233 3.04 4.37 22.30
CA GLU A 233 3.24 5.09 23.57
C GLU A 233 2.41 4.50 24.71
N ALA A 234 1.13 4.18 24.45
CA ALA A 234 0.24 3.56 25.43
C ALA A 234 0.75 2.19 25.88
N GLU A 235 1.33 1.43 24.95
CA GLU A 235 1.98 0.15 25.25
C GLU A 235 3.37 0.30 25.91
N GLY A 236 3.97 1.50 25.87
CA GLY A 236 5.29 1.82 26.43
C GLY A 236 6.45 1.69 25.44
N TRP A 237 6.22 1.16 24.24
CA TRP A 237 7.22 0.81 23.25
C TRP A 237 8.02 1.98 22.66
N MET A 238 7.45 3.19 22.58
CA MET A 238 8.21 4.35 22.09
C MET A 238 9.47 4.65 22.93
N LYS A 239 9.48 4.26 24.23
CA LYS A 239 10.66 4.39 25.09
C LYS A 239 11.80 3.45 24.70
N GLU A 240 11.47 2.24 24.24
CA GLU A 240 12.42 1.21 23.78
C GLU A 240 12.88 1.44 22.32
N LEU A 241 12.02 2.07 21.52
CA LEU A 241 12.27 2.42 20.12
C LEU A 241 13.12 3.69 19.98
N ALA A 242 12.63 4.82 20.50
CA ALA A 242 13.29 6.12 20.40
C ALA A 242 12.81 7.06 21.53
N PRO A 243 13.47 7.07 22.71
CA PRO A 243 12.94 7.73 23.91
C PRO A 243 12.76 9.26 23.80
N ASN A 244 13.41 9.90 22.83
CA ASN A 244 13.27 11.35 22.57
C ASN A 244 12.19 11.68 21.51
N TRP A 245 11.58 10.66 20.89
CA TRP A 245 10.55 10.77 19.87
C TRP A 245 9.22 10.21 20.38
N GLY A 246 8.11 10.86 20.02
CA GLY A 246 6.79 10.56 20.55
C GLY A 246 5.73 11.46 19.91
N SER A 247 4.45 11.12 20.05
CA SER A 247 3.35 11.83 19.38
C SER A 247 3.28 13.30 19.79
N ALA A 248 3.72 13.64 21.02
CA ALA A 248 3.85 15.00 21.50
C ALA A 248 4.81 15.88 20.65
N LYS A 249 5.77 15.27 19.94
CA LYS A 249 6.73 15.96 19.06
C LYS A 249 6.15 16.33 17.69
N ALA A 250 5.02 15.74 17.32
CA ALA A 250 4.37 15.98 16.03
C ALA A 250 3.61 17.32 15.98
N ASN A 251 3.41 17.83 14.76
CA ASN A 251 2.45 18.88 14.43
C ASN A 251 1.13 18.25 13.96
N GLN A 252 0.24 17.93 14.91
CA GLN A 252 -1.02 17.26 14.63
C GLN A 252 -1.92 18.04 13.65
N ALA A 253 -1.97 19.38 13.74
CA ALA A 253 -2.80 20.19 12.85
C ALA A 253 -2.36 20.04 11.38
N ALA A 254 -1.07 20.19 11.11
CA ALA A 254 -0.53 20.03 9.76
C ALA A 254 -0.66 18.60 9.22
N LEU A 255 -0.63 17.58 10.08
CA LEU A 255 -0.86 16.18 9.67
C LEU A 255 -2.32 15.90 9.33
N SER A 256 -3.27 16.49 10.06
CA SER A 256 -4.69 16.45 9.69
C SER A 256 -4.96 17.19 8.37
N GLU A 257 -4.30 18.33 8.12
CA GLU A 257 -4.33 19.00 6.82
C GLU A 257 -3.69 18.15 5.71
N LEU A 258 -2.60 17.43 5.98
CA LEU A 258 -1.92 16.56 5.02
C LEU A 258 -2.86 15.43 4.53
N GLN A 259 -3.55 14.78 5.47
CA GLN A 259 -4.55 13.75 5.15
C GLN A 259 -5.71 14.34 4.32
N ALA A 260 -6.27 15.49 4.73
CA ALA A 260 -7.35 16.15 3.99
C ALA A 260 -6.92 16.52 2.55
N LYS A 261 -5.73 17.10 2.38
CA LYS A 261 -5.21 17.48 1.06
C LYS A 261 -4.82 16.30 0.19
N ASN A 262 -4.34 15.20 0.77
CA ASN A 262 -4.12 13.97 0.00
C ASN A 262 -5.46 13.38 -0.49
N GLY A 263 -6.50 13.41 0.33
CA GLY A 263 -7.85 13.00 -0.08
C GLY A 263 -8.46 13.89 -1.18
N GLU A 264 -8.24 15.21 -1.13
CA GLU A 264 -8.64 16.14 -2.20
C GLU A 264 -7.88 15.87 -3.51
N LEU A 265 -6.58 15.56 -3.47
CA LEU A 265 -5.79 15.17 -4.64
C LEU A 265 -6.23 13.82 -5.22
N GLN A 266 -6.54 12.84 -4.36
CA GLN A 266 -7.04 11.54 -4.77
C GLN A 266 -8.36 11.65 -5.54
N GLN A 267 -9.24 12.59 -5.20
CA GLN A 267 -10.46 12.89 -5.96
C GLN A 267 -10.18 13.46 -7.36
N GLN A 268 -9.02 14.08 -7.57
CA GLN A 268 -8.54 14.50 -8.89
C GLN A 268 -7.72 13.42 -9.61
N GLY A 269 -7.62 12.20 -9.05
CA GLY A 269 -6.82 11.11 -9.61
C GLY A 269 -5.32 11.19 -9.31
N ILE A 270 -4.87 12.16 -8.50
CA ILE A 270 -3.47 12.30 -8.10
C ILE A 270 -3.25 11.50 -6.80
N LEU A 271 -2.57 10.36 -6.91
CA LEU A 271 -2.20 9.50 -5.78
C LEU A 271 -0.82 9.89 -5.26
N ALA A 272 -0.76 10.73 -4.22
CA ALA A 272 0.50 11.18 -3.64
C ALA A 272 0.93 10.34 -2.43
N TYR A 273 2.21 9.98 -2.40
CA TYR A 273 2.83 9.29 -1.28
C TYR A 273 3.21 10.31 -0.20
N SER A 274 2.51 10.27 0.94
CA SER A 274 2.56 11.35 1.93
C SER A 274 3.74 11.27 2.91
N ALA A 275 4.48 10.16 2.97
CA ALA A 275 5.46 9.90 4.03
C ALA A 275 6.65 10.89 4.05
N THR A 276 7.11 11.31 2.87
CA THR A 276 8.21 12.28 2.72
C THR A 276 7.85 13.65 3.31
N ILE A 277 6.57 14.01 3.29
CA ILE A 277 5.98 15.23 3.86
C ILE A 277 5.59 15.02 5.33
N ALA A 278 5.08 13.83 5.67
CA ALA A 278 4.66 13.48 7.02
C ALA A 278 5.85 13.42 7.99
N PHE A 279 7.02 12.93 7.57
CA PHE A 279 8.19 12.78 8.42
C PHE A 279 8.64 14.11 9.10
N PRO A 280 8.87 15.22 8.36
CA PRO A 280 9.12 16.53 8.97
C PRO A 280 8.04 16.98 9.97
N LEU A 281 6.76 16.62 9.74
CA LEU A 281 5.66 17.01 10.62
C LEU A 281 5.60 16.18 11.90
N ILE A 282 5.91 14.88 11.87
CA ILE A 282 5.99 14.03 13.08
C ILE A 282 7.27 14.27 13.91
N THR A 283 8.29 14.91 13.32
CA THR A 283 9.48 15.38 14.03
C THR A 283 9.48 16.89 14.33
N ALA A 284 8.38 17.61 14.07
CA ALA A 284 8.36 19.09 14.03
C ALA A 284 8.87 19.81 15.29
N LYS A 285 8.79 19.20 16.47
CA LYS A 285 9.29 19.75 17.76
C LYS A 285 10.55 19.06 18.28
N MET A 286 11.31 18.42 17.40
CA MET A 286 12.63 17.85 17.68
C MET A 286 13.73 18.80 17.21
N SER A 287 14.91 18.74 17.82
CA SER A 287 16.07 19.48 17.31
C SER A 287 16.63 18.81 16.04
N PRO A 288 17.25 19.55 15.11
CA PRO A 288 17.79 18.97 13.87
C PRO A 288 18.77 17.82 14.10
N LYS A 289 19.54 17.85 15.20
CA LYS A 289 20.47 16.76 15.58
C LYS A 289 19.76 15.47 15.99
N GLU A 290 18.59 15.57 16.62
CA GLU A 290 17.80 14.39 16.98
C GLU A 290 17.13 13.79 15.74
N VAL A 291 16.68 14.63 14.80
CA VAL A 291 16.13 14.18 13.51
C VAL A 291 17.21 13.48 12.67
N GLU A 292 18.40 14.07 12.56
CA GLU A 292 19.55 13.46 11.87
C GLU A 292 19.96 12.12 12.53
N ALA A 293 19.85 12.01 13.86
CA ALA A 293 20.11 10.76 14.58
C ALA A 293 19.05 9.69 14.30
N LEU A 294 17.76 10.04 14.16
CA LEU A 294 16.71 9.10 13.74
C LEU A 294 16.93 8.63 12.30
N GLN A 295 17.18 9.55 11.37
CA GLN A 295 17.38 9.23 9.94
C GLN A 295 18.56 8.28 9.71
N LYS A 296 19.61 8.33 10.55
CA LYS A 296 20.74 7.38 10.51
C LYS A 296 20.40 5.96 10.97
N LEU A 297 19.26 5.74 11.61
CA LEU A 297 18.77 4.41 11.98
C LEU A 297 17.95 3.76 10.86
N PHE A 298 17.42 4.54 9.92
CA PHE A 298 16.52 4.05 8.88
C PHE A 298 17.26 3.12 7.89
N PRO A 299 16.76 1.90 7.62
CA PRO A 299 17.36 1.02 6.62
C PRO A 299 17.26 1.57 5.19
N ARG A 300 16.24 2.38 4.87
CA ARG A 300 16.03 2.96 3.53
C ARG A 300 16.63 4.37 3.47
N GLN A 301 17.95 4.48 3.30
CA GLN A 301 18.63 5.78 3.17
C GLN A 301 18.19 6.58 1.92
N GLY A 302 17.64 5.94 0.89
CA GLY A 302 16.96 6.62 -0.22
C GLY A 302 15.74 7.42 0.23
N PHE A 303 14.95 6.92 1.18
CA PHE A 303 13.83 7.69 1.77
C PHE A 303 14.32 8.94 2.52
N VAL A 304 15.46 8.84 3.22
CA VAL A 304 16.11 10.01 3.84
C VAL A 304 16.53 11.05 2.78
N ALA A 305 17.05 10.60 1.64
CA ALA A 305 17.39 11.48 0.53
C ALA A 305 16.14 12.10 -0.13
N GLN A 306 15.06 11.34 -0.29
CA GLN A 306 13.77 11.82 -0.79
C GLN A 306 13.22 12.94 0.11
N ILE A 307 13.16 12.74 1.44
CA ILE A 307 12.76 13.76 2.43
C ILE A 307 13.57 15.05 2.25
N ALA A 308 14.90 14.94 2.09
CA ALA A 308 15.78 16.10 1.90
C ALA A 308 15.57 16.81 0.55
N ALA A 309 15.11 16.10 -0.48
CA ALA A 309 14.89 16.62 -1.82
C ALA A 309 13.56 17.36 -2.01
N VAL A 310 12.52 17.08 -1.18
CA VAL A 310 11.17 17.65 -1.31
C VAL A 310 11.19 19.18 -1.46
N GLU A 311 11.96 19.89 -0.62
CA GLU A 311 12.07 21.35 -0.71
C GLU A 311 12.64 21.84 -2.04
N GLY A 312 13.56 21.08 -2.65
CA GLY A 312 14.17 21.39 -3.94
C GLY A 312 13.16 21.23 -5.07
N HIS A 313 12.52 20.05 -5.15
CA HIS A 313 11.50 19.76 -6.16
C HIS A 313 10.35 20.77 -6.11
N VAL A 314 9.89 21.14 -4.91
CA VAL A 314 8.83 22.15 -4.77
C VAL A 314 9.29 23.56 -5.20
N LYS A 315 10.55 23.95 -4.96
CA LYS A 315 11.07 25.24 -5.47
C LYS A 315 11.13 25.26 -7.00
N GLU A 316 11.57 24.17 -7.62
CA GLU A 316 11.56 24.04 -9.09
C GLU A 316 10.14 24.07 -9.67
N PHE A 317 9.20 23.38 -9.02
CA PHE A 317 7.80 23.36 -9.42
C PHE A 317 7.13 24.74 -9.27
N GLN A 318 7.41 25.48 -8.20
CA GLN A 318 6.96 26.87 -8.03
C GLN A 318 7.46 27.80 -9.13
N ASN A 319 8.71 27.64 -9.56
CA ASN A 319 9.29 28.44 -10.64
C ASN A 319 8.60 28.15 -11.98
N LYS A 320 8.29 26.88 -12.28
CA LYS A 320 7.50 26.50 -13.47
C LYS A 320 6.07 27.06 -13.40
N LEU A 321 5.40 26.89 -12.25
CA LEU A 321 4.02 27.32 -12.02
C LEU A 321 3.85 28.85 -12.03
N THR A 322 4.89 29.62 -11.74
CA THR A 322 4.91 31.10 -11.85
C THR A 322 5.51 31.62 -13.16
N GLY A 323 6.15 30.76 -13.96
CA GLY A 323 6.67 31.07 -15.28
C GLY A 323 5.60 31.20 -16.37
N LYS A 324 6.04 31.59 -17.57
CA LYS A 324 5.17 31.74 -18.75
C LYS A 324 4.48 30.44 -19.16
N GLU A 325 5.14 29.30 -18.92
CA GLU A 325 4.66 27.95 -19.25
C GLU A 325 3.34 27.60 -18.56
N ALA A 326 3.05 28.18 -17.39
CA ALA A 326 1.82 27.97 -16.64
C ALA A 326 0.95 29.24 -16.56
N ALA A 327 1.10 30.18 -17.50
CA ALA A 327 0.35 31.45 -17.47
C ALA A 327 -1.16 31.25 -17.65
N ALA A 328 -1.56 30.36 -18.57
CA ALA A 328 -2.95 29.99 -18.80
C ALA A 328 -3.45 28.95 -17.76
N PRO A 329 -4.72 29.01 -17.32
CA PRO A 329 -5.32 27.99 -16.46
C PRO A 329 -5.16 26.56 -16.98
N SER A 330 -5.41 26.33 -18.27
CA SER A 330 -5.28 25.00 -18.90
C SER A 330 -3.84 24.47 -18.83
N ALA A 331 -2.85 25.33 -19.04
CA ALA A 331 -1.44 24.98 -18.97
C ALA A 331 -0.99 24.69 -17.54
N ALA A 332 -1.48 25.45 -16.55
CA ALA A 332 -1.26 25.17 -15.14
C ALA A 332 -1.91 23.84 -14.70
N TRP A 333 -3.12 23.54 -15.15
CA TRP A 333 -3.79 22.25 -14.91
C TRP A 333 -3.03 21.05 -15.46
N LYS A 334 -2.55 21.16 -16.71
CA LYS A 334 -1.69 20.15 -17.35
C LYS A 334 -0.40 19.96 -16.55
N LEU A 335 0.25 21.06 -16.15
CA LEU A 335 1.47 21.03 -15.34
C LEU A 335 1.27 20.37 -13.97
N PHE A 336 0.11 20.53 -13.31
CA PHE A 336 -0.21 19.79 -12.09
C PHE A 336 -0.34 18.28 -12.34
N HIS A 337 -1.05 17.86 -13.38
CA HIS A 337 -1.25 16.44 -13.69
C HIS A 337 -0.01 15.73 -14.25
N SER A 338 0.90 16.46 -14.90
CA SER A 338 2.15 15.92 -15.44
C SER A 338 3.32 15.94 -14.45
N SER A 339 3.12 16.46 -13.25
CA SER A 339 4.17 16.58 -12.23
C SER A 339 4.11 15.44 -11.21
N ASP A 340 5.21 15.25 -10.50
CA ASP A 340 5.31 14.28 -9.42
C ASP A 340 4.23 14.53 -8.34
N PRO A 341 3.40 13.52 -8.00
CA PRO A 341 2.31 13.66 -7.02
C PRO A 341 2.76 14.14 -5.64
N GLU A 342 3.91 13.69 -5.13
CA GLU A 342 4.43 14.14 -3.83
C GLU A 342 4.76 15.63 -3.86
N THR A 343 5.39 16.09 -4.95
CA THR A 343 5.71 17.51 -5.18
C THR A 343 4.46 18.39 -5.26
N VAL A 344 3.36 17.88 -5.85
CA VAL A 344 2.06 18.56 -5.86
C VAL A 344 1.48 18.68 -4.45
N LEU A 345 1.48 17.60 -3.66
CA LEU A 345 1.00 17.63 -2.27
C LEU A 345 1.87 18.52 -1.36
N ALA A 346 3.19 18.47 -1.52
CA ALA A 346 4.14 19.26 -0.77
C ALA A 346 4.06 20.77 -1.08
N LEU A 347 3.58 21.13 -2.28
CA LEU A 347 3.36 22.52 -2.67
C LEU A 347 2.40 23.25 -1.72
N TYR A 348 1.40 22.58 -1.16
CA TYR A 348 0.48 23.19 -0.19
C TYR A 348 1.22 23.72 1.04
N PHE A 349 2.16 22.94 1.59
CA PHE A 349 2.89 23.26 2.82
C PHE A 349 4.09 24.20 2.60
N LEU A 350 4.77 24.08 1.46
CA LEU A 350 6.01 24.78 1.16
C LEU A 350 5.82 25.95 0.17
N GLY A 351 4.67 26.04 -0.50
CA GLY A 351 4.25 27.13 -1.39
C GLY A 351 3.84 28.38 -0.64
N LYS A 352 4.75 29.35 -0.51
CA LYS A 352 4.49 30.57 0.28
C LYS A 352 4.04 31.79 -0.54
N SER A 353 4.11 31.76 -1.87
CA SER A 353 3.67 32.90 -2.68
C SER A 353 2.17 32.86 -2.95
N ALA A 354 1.52 34.03 -2.88
CA ALA A 354 0.08 34.16 -3.09
C ALA A 354 -0.35 33.67 -4.49
N ALA A 355 0.48 33.90 -5.52
CA ALA A 355 0.21 33.42 -6.88
C ALA A 355 0.18 31.89 -6.97
N VAL A 356 1.10 31.20 -6.27
CA VAL A 356 1.12 29.73 -6.21
C VAL A 356 -0.08 29.20 -5.45
N GLN A 357 -0.39 29.76 -4.28
CA GLN A 357 -1.53 29.32 -3.46
C GLN A 357 -2.88 29.57 -4.16
N ASN A 358 -3.04 30.69 -4.88
CA ASN A 358 -4.22 30.94 -5.68
C ASN A 358 -4.39 29.89 -6.80
N LYS A 359 -3.31 29.54 -7.52
CA LYS A 359 -3.35 28.47 -8.54
C LYS A 359 -3.63 27.10 -7.94
N TYR A 360 -3.05 26.77 -6.78
CA TYR A 360 -3.30 25.50 -6.08
C TYR A 360 -4.75 25.39 -5.59
N LYS A 361 -5.30 26.48 -5.06
CA LYS A 361 -6.73 26.55 -4.70
C LYS A 361 -7.62 26.38 -5.94
N ALA A 362 -7.36 27.15 -7.00
CA ALA A 362 -8.12 27.06 -8.24
C ALA A 362 -8.06 25.64 -8.86
N PHE A 363 -6.90 24.99 -8.79
CA PHE A 363 -6.71 23.59 -9.18
C PHE A 363 -7.59 22.62 -8.40
N LEU A 364 -7.70 22.76 -7.07
CA LEU A 364 -8.52 21.88 -6.24
C LEU A 364 -10.03 22.18 -6.31
N THR A 365 -10.44 23.42 -6.60
CA THR A 365 -11.84 23.84 -6.47
C THR A 365 -12.47 24.41 -7.74
N GLU A 366 -11.81 25.35 -8.44
CA GLU A 366 -12.43 26.11 -9.54
C GLU A 366 -12.35 25.34 -10.86
N TRP A 367 -11.16 24.86 -11.21
CA TRP A 367 -10.86 24.20 -12.48
C TRP A 367 -11.62 22.87 -12.69
N PRO A 368 -11.83 22.00 -11.67
CA PRO A 368 -12.67 20.81 -11.84
C PRO A 368 -14.12 21.14 -12.24
N THR A 369 -14.66 22.28 -11.79
CA THR A 369 -16.04 22.69 -12.15
C THR A 369 -16.17 23.08 -13.62
N ALA A 370 -15.08 23.39 -14.34
CA ALA A 370 -15.15 23.65 -15.77
C ALA A 370 -15.60 22.40 -16.56
N LYS A 371 -15.37 21.17 -16.08
CA LYS A 371 -15.92 19.95 -16.68
C LYS A 371 -17.45 19.91 -16.65
N GLN A 372 -18.09 20.57 -15.67
CA GLN A 372 -19.56 20.67 -15.58
C GLN A 372 -20.13 21.67 -16.61
N ARG A 373 -19.29 22.51 -17.21
CA ARG A 373 -19.67 23.47 -18.27
C ARG A 373 -19.52 22.89 -19.68
N LEU A 374 -19.10 21.62 -19.80
CA LEU A 374 -18.97 20.96 -21.09
C LEU A 374 -20.33 20.88 -21.81
N PRO A 375 -20.43 21.32 -23.06
CA PRO A 375 -21.71 21.62 -23.70
C PRO A 375 -22.28 20.41 -24.45
N TYR A 376 -22.46 19.30 -23.74
CA TYR A 376 -22.91 18.01 -24.30
C TYR A 376 -24.19 18.12 -25.14
N GLN A 377 -25.12 19.01 -24.77
CA GLN A 377 -26.34 19.28 -25.55
C GLN A 377 -26.02 19.86 -26.94
N VAL A 378 -25.15 20.87 -27.00
CA VAL A 378 -24.75 21.54 -28.25
C VAL A 378 -23.94 20.59 -29.14
N MET A 379 -23.05 19.78 -28.56
CA MET A 379 -22.34 18.72 -29.27
C MET A 379 -23.33 17.72 -29.91
N THR A 380 -24.34 17.28 -29.14
CA THR A 380 -25.39 16.37 -29.62
C THR A 380 -26.22 16.99 -30.75
N GLU A 381 -26.61 18.28 -30.66
CA GLU A 381 -27.29 19.01 -31.75
C GLU A 381 -26.48 19.00 -33.05
N MET A 382 -25.15 19.12 -32.94
CA MET A 382 -24.22 19.10 -34.08
C MET A 382 -23.77 17.68 -34.47
N ARG A 383 -24.46 16.63 -34.00
CA ARG A 383 -24.17 15.21 -34.29
C ARG A 383 -22.77 14.75 -33.83
N ILE A 384 -22.18 15.43 -32.84
CA ILE A 384 -20.93 15.04 -32.21
C ILE A 384 -21.27 14.10 -31.05
N THR A 385 -21.26 12.79 -31.31
CA THR A 385 -21.63 11.73 -30.36
C THR A 385 -20.40 10.92 -29.91
N PRO A 386 -20.48 10.15 -28.80
CA PRO A 386 -19.41 9.28 -28.33
C PRO A 386 -18.91 8.23 -29.34
N ASP A 387 -19.67 7.96 -30.40
CA ASP A 387 -19.29 7.04 -31.48
C ASP A 387 -18.19 7.61 -32.40
N LEU A 388 -17.92 8.92 -32.34
CA LEU A 388 -16.84 9.55 -33.08
C LEU A 388 -15.49 9.27 -32.42
N PRO A 389 -14.47 8.78 -33.15
CA PRO A 389 -13.14 8.51 -32.58
C PRO A 389 -12.49 9.70 -31.86
N VAL A 390 -12.75 10.92 -32.33
CA VAL A 390 -12.19 12.17 -31.81
C VAL A 390 -12.97 12.70 -30.59
N TYR A 391 -14.11 12.10 -30.21
CA TYR A 391 -15.02 12.63 -29.20
C TYR A 391 -14.35 12.90 -27.84
N HIS A 392 -13.52 11.96 -27.36
CA HIS A 392 -12.83 12.11 -26.07
C HIS A 392 -11.71 13.16 -26.11
N GLU A 393 -10.93 13.19 -27.20
CA GLU A 393 -9.89 14.21 -27.39
C GLU A 393 -10.49 15.61 -27.47
N LEU A 394 -11.60 15.76 -28.21
CA LEU A 394 -12.36 17.00 -28.35
C LEU A 394 -12.97 17.48 -27.02
N LEU A 395 -13.42 16.56 -26.14
CA LEU A 395 -13.88 16.93 -24.80
C LEU A 395 -12.76 17.51 -23.92
N ASP A 396 -11.56 16.96 -24.01
CA ASP A 396 -10.40 17.48 -23.29
C ASP A 396 -9.96 18.84 -23.87
N GLU A 397 -9.93 19.00 -25.20
CA GLU A 397 -9.66 20.30 -25.84
C GLU A 397 -10.69 21.37 -25.47
N LEU A 398 -11.99 21.07 -25.57
CA LEU A 398 -13.08 21.94 -25.11
C LEU A 398 -12.92 22.33 -23.64
N PHE A 399 -12.57 21.38 -22.77
CA PHE A 399 -12.34 21.63 -21.35
C PHE A 399 -11.20 22.65 -21.14
N PHE A 400 -10.09 22.51 -21.86
CA PHE A 400 -8.97 23.47 -21.78
C PHE A 400 -9.33 24.86 -22.32
N GLU A 401 -10.06 24.95 -23.43
CA GLU A 401 -10.48 26.23 -24.03
C GLU A 401 -11.55 26.95 -23.18
N LEU A 402 -12.45 26.20 -22.52
CA LEU A 402 -13.38 26.72 -21.52
C LEU A 402 -12.67 27.19 -20.25
N MET A 403 -11.65 26.45 -19.77
CA MET A 403 -10.82 26.87 -18.62
C MET A 403 -10.07 28.18 -18.88
N ASP A 404 -9.60 28.38 -20.11
CA ASP A 404 -8.91 29.61 -20.53
C ASP A 404 -9.88 30.77 -20.84
N ASN A 405 -11.19 30.57 -20.69
CA ASN A 405 -12.28 31.52 -21.01
C ASN A 405 -12.29 31.99 -22.48
N LYS A 406 -11.90 31.13 -23.42
CA LYS A 406 -11.89 31.43 -24.87
C LYS A 406 -13.21 31.12 -25.59
N LEU A 407 -14.07 30.31 -24.96
CA LEU A 407 -15.36 29.88 -25.49
C LEU A 407 -16.49 30.37 -24.56
N GLY A 408 -16.71 31.68 -24.53
CA GLY A 408 -17.64 32.33 -23.59
C GLY A 408 -19.10 32.32 -24.06
N THR A 409 -19.32 32.23 -25.37
CA THR A 409 -20.64 32.31 -26.02
C THR A 409 -21.02 31.05 -26.77
N ILE A 410 -22.32 30.85 -26.99
CA ILE A 410 -22.86 29.73 -27.78
C ILE A 410 -22.39 29.82 -29.25
N GLU A 411 -22.16 31.03 -29.77
CA GLU A 411 -21.71 31.26 -31.15
C GLU A 411 -20.25 30.88 -31.34
N GLU A 412 -19.33 31.34 -30.47
CA GLU A 412 -17.92 30.92 -30.46
C GLU A 412 -17.81 29.40 -30.32
N LEU A 413 -18.61 28.81 -29.43
CA LEU A 413 -18.64 27.37 -29.20
C LEU A 413 -19.11 26.59 -30.44
N LYS A 414 -20.18 27.04 -31.11
CA LYS A 414 -20.67 26.40 -32.35
C LYS A 414 -19.63 26.53 -33.47
N ALA A 415 -18.99 27.70 -33.62
CA ALA A 415 -17.92 27.90 -34.59
C ALA A 415 -16.68 27.03 -34.33
N TYR A 416 -16.31 26.83 -33.06
CA TYR A 416 -15.20 25.94 -32.67
C TYR A 416 -15.50 24.46 -32.98
N LEU A 417 -16.77 24.04 -32.85
CA LEU A 417 -17.19 22.65 -33.04
C LEU A 417 -17.63 22.31 -34.48
N GLU A 418 -17.93 23.30 -35.31
CA GLU A 418 -18.35 23.12 -36.71
C GLU A 418 -17.40 22.22 -37.53
N PRO A 419 -16.06 22.32 -37.44
CA PRO A 419 -15.12 21.43 -38.15
C PRO A 419 -15.23 19.95 -37.77
N TYR A 420 -15.78 19.65 -36.59
CA TYR A 420 -15.91 18.29 -36.06
C TYR A 420 -17.32 17.71 -36.26
N SER A 421 -18.28 18.50 -36.77
CA SER A 421 -19.63 18.04 -37.04
C SER A 421 -19.68 17.11 -38.26
N PRO A 422 -20.21 15.88 -38.13
CA PRO A 422 -20.40 15.01 -39.29
C PRO A 422 -21.36 15.65 -40.32
N PRO A 423 -21.09 15.49 -41.63
CA PRO A 423 -21.95 16.02 -42.68
C PRO A 423 -23.37 15.48 -42.51
N ALA A 424 -24.36 16.33 -42.80
CA ALA A 424 -25.76 15.98 -42.62
C ALA A 424 -26.09 14.69 -43.42
N PRO A 425 -26.76 13.69 -42.81
CA PRO A 425 -27.16 12.50 -43.55
C PRO A 425 -28.00 12.91 -44.76
N PRO A 426 -27.85 12.23 -45.92
CA PRO A 426 -28.56 12.61 -47.12
C PRO A 426 -30.07 12.62 -46.84
N PRO A 427 -30.80 13.64 -47.31
CA PRO A 427 -32.22 13.79 -46.99
C PRO A 427 -32.96 12.51 -47.40
N VAL A 428 -33.73 11.95 -46.46
CA VAL A 428 -34.56 10.76 -46.72
C VAL A 428 -35.42 11.03 -47.96
N VAL A 429 -35.06 10.37 -49.06
CA VAL A 429 -35.81 10.46 -50.32
C VAL A 429 -37.14 9.77 -50.07
N ASN A 430 -38.12 10.57 -49.65
CA ASN A 430 -39.52 10.18 -49.60
C ASN A 430 -39.97 9.87 -51.02
N LEU A 431 -39.78 8.62 -51.43
CA LEU A 431 -40.29 8.03 -52.66
C LEU A 431 -41.82 8.10 -52.61
N ARG A 432 -42.36 9.25 -53.02
CA ARG A 432 -43.79 9.45 -53.25
C ARG A 432 -44.23 8.40 -54.26
N ARG A 433 -44.83 7.30 -53.76
CA ARG A 433 -45.51 6.32 -54.61
C ARG A 433 -46.47 7.08 -55.53
N ALA A 434 -46.21 6.99 -56.83
CA ALA A 434 -47.08 7.57 -57.83
C ALA A 434 -48.50 7.02 -57.64
N ARG A 435 -49.51 7.89 -57.59
CA ARG A 435 -50.91 7.46 -57.52
C ARG A 435 -51.24 6.68 -58.80
N ALA A 436 -51.46 5.38 -58.66
CA ALA A 436 -52.00 4.57 -59.74
C ALA A 436 -53.38 5.11 -60.18
N LYS A 437 -53.65 5.02 -61.49
CA LYS A 437 -54.87 5.52 -62.12
C LYS A 437 -56.12 4.89 -61.48
N LYS A 438 -57.14 5.72 -61.28
CA LYS A 438 -58.45 5.32 -60.75
C LYS A 438 -59.35 4.88 -61.90
N GLU A 439 -59.52 3.58 -62.11
CA GLU A 439 -60.61 3.04 -62.94
C GLU A 439 -61.85 2.73 -62.10
N ALA A 440 -63.01 2.71 -62.74
CA ALA A 440 -64.29 2.94 -62.08
C ALA A 440 -65.17 1.69 -62.02
N LYS A 441 -65.82 1.47 -60.87
CA LYS A 441 -67.23 1.05 -60.81
C LYS A 441 -67.85 1.29 -59.44
N ALA A 442 -69.16 1.44 -59.44
CA ALA A 442 -70.05 1.62 -58.29
C ALA A 442 -71.41 0.93 -58.64
N PRO A 443 -72.40 0.90 -57.74
CA PRO A 443 -72.37 0.35 -56.38
C PRO A 443 -73.56 -0.60 -56.11
N ARG A 444 -73.58 -1.28 -54.94
CA ARG A 444 -74.74 -1.66 -54.07
C ARG A 444 -74.56 -3.05 -53.43
N GLY A 445 -75.14 -3.22 -52.22
CA GLY A 445 -75.51 -4.54 -51.70
C GLY A 445 -75.21 -4.76 -50.21
N LYS A 446 -76.24 -4.91 -49.38
CA LYS A 446 -76.14 -5.33 -47.97
C LYS A 446 -76.01 -6.86 -47.88
N SER A 447 -75.22 -7.42 -46.96
CA SER A 447 -75.72 -8.28 -45.84
C SER A 447 -74.66 -9.11 -45.09
N LYS A 448 -74.81 -9.16 -43.76
CA LYS A 448 -74.58 -10.28 -42.80
C LYS A 448 -73.38 -11.27 -42.98
N LYS A 449 -72.43 -11.16 -42.03
CA LYS A 449 -72.18 -12.13 -40.92
C LYS A 449 -71.89 -13.62 -41.27
N ALA A 450 -70.64 -14.08 -41.07
CA ALA A 450 -70.25 -15.27 -40.28
C ALA A 450 -68.71 -15.56 -40.29
N LEU A 451 -68.24 -16.35 -39.29
CA LEU A 451 -66.87 -16.87 -39.02
C LEU A 451 -65.75 -15.80 -38.82
N ALA A 452 -65.02 -15.68 -37.70
CA ALA A 452 -64.70 -16.52 -36.52
C ALA A 452 -63.56 -17.55 -36.69
N ALA A 453 -62.61 -17.49 -35.73
CA ALA A 453 -61.42 -18.34 -35.51
C ALA A 453 -60.29 -18.25 -36.58
N ALA A 454 -59.01 -18.25 -36.22
CA ALA A 454 -58.35 -17.96 -34.94
C ALA A 454 -56.84 -17.71 -35.19
N GLU A 455 -56.23 -16.78 -34.46
CA GLU A 455 -54.98 -17.02 -33.70
C GLU A 455 -54.64 -15.77 -32.86
N ALA A 456 -54.29 -16.01 -31.59
CA ALA A 456 -53.88 -14.97 -30.66
C ALA A 456 -52.67 -15.46 -29.88
N ALA A 457 -51.55 -14.74 -29.98
CA ALA A 457 -50.41 -14.88 -29.07
C ALA A 457 -49.62 -13.57 -28.99
N ALA A 458 -49.52 -13.04 -27.77
CA ALA A 458 -48.49 -12.12 -27.26
C ALA A 458 -48.16 -10.84 -28.06
N ALA A 459 -48.74 -9.70 -27.62
CA ALA A 459 -47.96 -8.52 -27.17
C ALA A 459 -48.90 -7.38 -26.74
N ALA A 460 -49.17 -7.24 -25.43
CA ALA A 460 -49.73 -6.02 -24.86
C ALA A 460 -49.48 -5.97 -23.35
N GLU A 461 -48.67 -5.02 -22.90
CA GLU A 461 -49.12 -4.10 -21.84
C GLU A 461 -48.32 -2.79 -21.92
N ALA A 462 -49.06 -1.69 -22.04
CA ALA A 462 -48.57 -0.33 -21.94
C ALA A 462 -49.49 0.40 -20.95
N ALA A 463 -48.93 1.38 -20.23
CA ALA A 463 -49.61 2.10 -19.16
C ALA A 463 -50.84 2.90 -19.63
N GLU A 464 -51.70 3.28 -18.66
CA GLU A 464 -52.17 4.66 -18.40
C GLU A 464 -53.06 4.67 -17.11
N PRO A 465 -53.30 5.84 -16.47
CA PRO A 465 -53.49 5.93 -15.01
C PRO A 465 -54.93 6.21 -14.51
N MET A 466 -55.14 6.21 -13.17
CA MET A 466 -56.31 6.83 -12.52
C MET A 466 -56.02 7.41 -11.12
N SER A 467 -56.98 8.20 -10.61
CA SER A 467 -56.85 9.28 -9.62
C SER A 467 -57.30 8.98 -8.16
N LEU A 468 -56.97 9.90 -7.25
CA LEU A 468 -57.35 9.96 -5.81
C LEU A 468 -58.87 10.12 -5.55
N PRO A 469 -59.35 9.86 -4.31
CA PRO A 469 -59.64 10.98 -3.38
C PRO A 469 -59.28 10.75 -1.88
N ASN A 470 -59.53 11.77 -1.04
CA ASN A 470 -59.14 11.93 0.38
C ASN A 470 -59.96 11.13 1.43
N GLU A 471 -59.42 10.92 2.65
CA GLU A 471 -59.81 11.68 3.88
C GLU A 471 -59.05 11.26 5.19
N VAL A 472 -58.42 12.26 5.83
CA VAL A 472 -58.52 12.68 7.27
C VAL A 472 -58.23 11.71 8.45
N GLY A 473 -57.35 12.12 9.39
CA GLY A 473 -57.19 11.52 10.73
C GLY A 473 -55.94 11.98 11.52
N ASP A 474 -56.14 12.57 12.71
CA ASP A 474 -55.23 13.39 13.53
C ASP A 474 -53.90 12.83 14.13
N VAL A 475 -53.11 13.79 14.63
CA VAL A 475 -51.90 13.82 15.50
C VAL A 475 -52.07 13.18 16.91
N PRO A 476 -51.07 13.09 17.86
CA PRO A 476 -49.81 13.85 17.99
C PRO A 476 -48.51 13.13 18.46
N VAL A 477 -47.46 13.96 18.54
CA VAL A 477 -46.06 13.80 18.98
C VAL A 477 -45.88 13.74 20.51
N GLY A 478 -44.78 13.10 20.98
CA GLY A 478 -44.17 13.32 22.31
C GLY A 478 -42.94 12.41 22.53
N SER A 479 -41.69 12.88 22.33
CA SER A 479 -40.81 13.57 23.31
C SER A 479 -40.16 12.66 24.37
N ALA A 480 -38.82 12.68 24.44
CA ALA A 480 -38.00 11.91 25.38
C ALA A 480 -38.11 12.38 26.85
N PRO A 481 -37.53 11.63 27.81
CA PRO A 481 -36.43 12.24 28.56
C PRO A 481 -35.22 11.32 28.86
N GLU A 482 -34.21 11.90 29.50
CA GLU A 482 -32.91 11.33 29.85
C GLU A 482 -32.90 10.41 31.11
N ARG A 483 -31.77 9.68 31.23
CA ARG A 483 -30.92 9.47 32.43
C ARG A 483 -31.14 8.28 33.40
N ASP A 484 -29.96 7.88 33.87
CA ASP A 484 -29.56 7.17 35.10
C ASP A 484 -29.89 5.69 35.33
N GLY A 485 -28.80 4.92 35.50
CA GLY A 485 -28.46 4.45 36.84
C GLY A 485 -28.81 3.00 37.22
N GLY A 486 -27.78 2.18 37.39
CA GLY A 486 -27.79 1.08 38.36
C GLY A 486 -27.70 -0.34 37.80
N GLU A 487 -26.62 -1.04 38.14
CA GLU A 487 -26.70 -2.48 38.38
C GLU A 487 -27.67 -2.77 39.55
N PRO A 488 -28.23 -3.97 39.63
CA PRO A 488 -27.65 -4.87 40.62
C PRO A 488 -27.57 -6.35 40.21
N GLY A 489 -26.52 -7.03 40.68
CA GLY A 489 -26.51 -8.48 40.84
C GLY A 489 -27.23 -8.96 42.13
N PRO A 490 -26.90 -10.14 42.68
CA PRO A 490 -27.54 -11.37 42.22
C PRO A 490 -28.12 -12.26 43.35
N ALA A 491 -29.19 -13.02 43.06
CA ALA A 491 -29.65 -14.16 43.87
C ALA A 491 -30.28 -15.24 42.96
N LYS A 492 -29.76 -16.47 42.83
CA LYS A 492 -29.61 -17.62 43.76
C LYS A 492 -30.91 -18.41 44.06
N LYS A 493 -30.87 -19.69 43.66
CA LYS A 493 -31.62 -20.89 44.13
C LYS A 493 -33.06 -21.08 43.60
N SER A 494 -33.58 -22.31 43.36
CA SER A 494 -32.97 -23.66 43.23
C SER A 494 -34.03 -24.76 42.94
N ILE A 495 -33.60 -25.98 42.50
CA ILE A 495 -34.33 -27.30 42.51
C ILE A 495 -35.44 -27.43 41.42
N ALA A 496 -35.33 -28.24 40.35
CA ALA A 496 -35.29 -29.73 40.17
C ALA A 496 -36.68 -30.41 40.34
N LYS A 497 -37.10 -31.52 39.68
CA LYS A 497 -36.51 -32.62 38.84
C LYS A 497 -37.41 -32.84 37.58
N GLU A 498 -37.19 -33.71 36.59
CA GLU A 498 -37.22 -35.20 36.58
C GLU A 498 -36.91 -35.72 35.16
N LYS A 499 -35.82 -36.45 34.90
CA LYS A 499 -35.69 -37.92 34.73
C LYS A 499 -36.76 -38.65 33.87
N VAL A 500 -36.32 -39.15 32.70
CA VAL A 500 -36.68 -40.48 32.16
C VAL A 500 -35.40 -41.14 31.59
N ALA A 501 -35.31 -42.48 31.64
CA ALA A 501 -34.11 -43.28 31.36
C ALA A 501 -34.28 -44.21 30.12
N PRO A 502 -33.20 -44.85 29.60
CA PRO A 502 -33.20 -45.52 28.29
C PRO A 502 -33.31 -47.06 28.32
N VAL A 503 -33.71 -47.65 27.18
CA VAL A 503 -33.70 -49.11 26.88
C VAL A 503 -33.31 -49.26 25.39
N LYS A 504 -32.18 -49.84 24.94
CA LYS A 504 -31.60 -51.22 24.99
C LYS A 504 -32.30 -52.29 24.13
N VAL A 505 -31.50 -52.96 23.27
CA VAL A 505 -31.44 -54.40 22.84
C VAL A 505 -30.60 -54.41 21.53
N ALA A 506 -29.36 -54.91 21.43
CA ALA A 506 -28.78 -56.27 21.64
C ALA A 506 -29.06 -57.24 20.46
N THR A 507 -28.18 -58.13 19.95
CA THR A 507 -26.74 -58.47 20.19
C THR A 507 -26.27 -59.53 19.17
N LYS A 508 -24.98 -59.49 18.75
CA LYS A 508 -24.00 -60.62 18.56
C LYS A 508 -22.87 -60.14 17.64
N ALA A 509 -21.55 -60.29 17.82
CA ALA A 509 -20.63 -61.04 18.71
C ALA A 509 -19.69 -61.95 17.88
N ALA A 510 -18.43 -61.53 17.75
CA ALA A 510 -17.26 -62.38 17.44
C ALA A 510 -16.01 -61.71 18.04
N ALA A 511 -15.05 -62.51 18.51
CA ALA A 511 -13.97 -62.09 19.42
C ALA A 511 -12.55 -62.25 18.77
N PRO A 512 -11.46 -61.77 19.39
CA PRO A 512 -10.22 -61.42 18.68
C PRO A 512 -9.15 -62.53 18.65
N VAL A 513 -8.12 -62.31 17.84
CA VAL A 513 -6.86 -63.09 17.85
C VAL A 513 -5.66 -62.19 18.11
N VAL A 514 -4.73 -62.70 18.92
CA VAL A 514 -3.50 -62.03 19.39
C VAL A 514 -2.29 -62.56 18.63
N VAL A 515 -1.34 -61.69 18.25
CA VAL A 515 0.08 -62.07 18.10
C VAL A 515 0.96 -60.94 18.67
N ALA A 516 2.01 -61.30 19.39
CA ALA A 516 2.82 -60.37 20.19
C ALA A 516 4.27 -60.19 19.69
N ALA A 517 4.73 -58.94 19.76
CA ALA A 517 6.06 -58.44 20.15
C ALA A 517 7.37 -59.19 19.79
N LYS A 518 8.38 -58.41 19.36
CA LYS A 518 9.60 -58.21 20.17
C LYS A 518 10.44 -56.98 19.79
N LYS A 519 11.01 -56.32 20.82
CA LYS A 519 12.10 -55.33 20.75
C LYS A 519 13.46 -56.05 20.59
N ALA A 520 14.46 -55.37 20.00
CA ALA A 520 15.87 -55.63 20.29
C ALA A 520 16.79 -54.43 19.99
N ALA A 521 17.67 -54.11 20.95
CA ALA A 521 18.89 -53.30 20.88
C ALA A 521 19.64 -53.47 22.23
N PRO A 522 20.94 -53.14 22.39
CA PRO A 522 22.08 -53.17 21.47
C PRO A 522 23.26 -54.03 22.02
N ALA A 523 24.36 -54.25 21.26
CA ALA A 523 25.61 -54.85 21.79
C ALA A 523 26.89 -54.45 20.99
N LYS A 524 28.08 -54.66 21.57
CA LYS A 524 29.38 -54.09 21.15
C LYS A 524 30.42 -55.14 20.64
N SER A 525 31.44 -54.61 19.94
CA SER A 525 32.88 -55.00 19.92
C SER A 525 33.37 -56.34 19.30
N ALA A 526 34.13 -56.23 18.20
CA ALA A 526 35.56 -56.64 17.93
C ALA A 526 36.10 -58.05 18.37
N PRO A 527 37.19 -58.61 17.78
CA PRO A 527 38.27 -57.99 16.97
C PRO A 527 38.78 -58.82 15.75
N VAL A 528 39.97 -58.45 15.23
CA VAL A 528 40.98 -59.17 14.36
C VAL A 528 41.28 -58.42 13.05
N LYS A 529 42.51 -58.24 12.53
CA LYS A 529 43.87 -57.81 12.98
C LYS A 529 44.78 -57.90 11.71
N ALA A 530 45.77 -56.99 11.59
CA ALA A 530 46.95 -57.03 10.70
C ALA A 530 46.91 -56.33 9.30
N THR A 531 47.76 -55.30 9.21
CA THR A 531 48.36 -54.59 8.03
C THR A 531 49.66 -55.31 7.57
N PRO A 532 50.59 -54.78 6.71
CA PRO A 532 50.64 -53.54 5.90
C PRO A 532 51.15 -53.70 4.43
N ALA A 533 51.11 -52.63 3.62
CA ALA A 533 52.17 -52.28 2.64
C ALA A 533 52.02 -50.85 2.04
N LYS A 534 53.15 -50.15 1.79
CA LYS A 534 53.25 -48.88 1.01
C LYS A 534 54.70 -48.74 0.49
N PRO A 535 54.90 -48.34 -0.79
CA PRO A 535 55.76 -47.18 -1.14
C PRO A 535 55.07 -46.25 -2.18
N LYS A 536 55.31 -44.92 -2.30
CA LYS A 536 56.49 -44.21 -2.90
C LYS A 536 56.83 -44.75 -4.31
N GLN A 537 57.19 -44.02 -5.37
CA GLN A 537 57.59 -42.63 -5.70
C GLN A 537 57.44 -42.49 -7.26
N ALA A 538 57.55 -41.38 -8.00
CA ALA A 538 57.79 -39.93 -7.80
C ALA A 538 57.31 -39.15 -9.07
N ALA A 539 57.58 -37.83 -9.16
CA ALA A 539 57.46 -37.03 -10.39
C ALA A 539 58.77 -37.04 -11.22
N PRO A 540 58.80 -36.38 -12.40
CA PRO A 540 59.78 -35.30 -12.57
C PRO A 540 59.17 -33.95 -12.99
N ALA A 541 59.94 -32.87 -12.83
CA ALA A 541 59.49 -31.47 -12.94
C ALA A 541 60.48 -30.59 -13.74
N LYS A 542 60.17 -29.27 -13.84
CA LYS A 542 60.95 -28.09 -14.35
C LYS A 542 60.52 -27.64 -15.76
N LYS A 543 60.47 -26.34 -16.14
CA LYS A 543 60.77 -24.99 -15.56
C LYS A 543 59.97 -23.94 -16.41
N ALA A 544 59.75 -22.66 -16.08
CA ALA A 544 60.08 -21.80 -14.93
C ALA A 544 59.21 -20.52 -14.82
N ALA A 545 59.27 -19.92 -13.63
CA ALA A 545 59.16 -18.52 -13.16
C ALA A 545 59.45 -17.33 -14.15
N PRO A 546 59.12 -16.04 -13.79
CA PRO A 546 58.96 -15.53 -12.43
C PRO A 546 57.82 -14.54 -12.09
N ALA A 547 57.53 -14.46 -10.79
CA ALA A 547 56.71 -13.41 -10.16
C ALA A 547 57.54 -12.17 -9.80
N LYS A 548 56.89 -10.99 -9.70
CA LYS A 548 57.44 -9.79 -9.05
C LYS A 548 56.91 -9.65 -7.62
N LYS A 549 57.75 -9.08 -6.73
CA LYS A 549 57.58 -9.07 -5.27
C LYS A 549 56.67 -7.94 -4.78
N VAL A 550 56.04 -8.20 -3.63
CA VAL A 550 55.47 -7.22 -2.71
C VAL A 550 56.50 -6.18 -2.28
N ILE A 551 56.11 -4.91 -2.21
CA ILE A 551 56.83 -3.88 -1.45
C ILE A 551 55.87 -3.24 -0.45
N VAL A 552 56.19 -3.38 0.83
CA VAL A 552 55.60 -2.62 1.94
C VAL A 552 56.38 -1.30 2.05
N VAL A 553 55.69 -0.15 2.06
CA VAL A 553 56.31 1.13 2.40
C VAL A 553 55.89 1.53 3.81
N LYS A 554 56.83 1.39 4.76
CA LYS A 554 56.77 2.06 6.07
C LYS A 554 57.20 3.52 5.91
N ALA A 555 56.60 4.41 6.70
CA ALA A 555 57.06 5.79 6.85
C ALA A 555 58.46 5.86 7.52
N PRO A 556 59.34 6.81 7.11
CA PRO A 556 60.54 7.22 7.83
C PRO A 556 60.35 8.59 8.56
N PRO A 557 61.28 9.01 9.45
CA PRO A 557 60.92 9.81 10.62
C PRO A 557 61.33 11.31 10.64
N VAL A 558 60.88 11.98 11.70
CA VAL A 558 61.12 13.39 12.09
C VAL A 558 62.59 13.78 12.22
N LYS A 559 62.98 14.97 11.73
CA LYS A 559 63.98 15.86 12.37
C LYS A 559 63.60 17.36 12.29
N LYS A 560 63.99 18.11 13.32
CA LYS A 560 63.72 19.53 13.58
C LYS A 560 64.79 20.46 12.98
N ALA A 561 64.41 21.68 12.57
CA ALA A 561 65.17 22.95 12.64
C ALA A 561 64.29 24.08 12.02
N VAL A 562 64.24 25.36 12.41
CA VAL A 562 64.83 26.18 13.51
C VAL A 562 63.75 27.21 13.95
N ALA A 563 63.80 27.68 15.20
CA ALA A 563 62.88 28.69 15.75
C ALA A 563 63.37 30.14 15.62
N LYS A 564 62.44 31.11 15.53
CA LYS A 564 62.55 32.48 16.07
C LYS A 564 61.14 33.05 16.32
N LYS A 565 60.85 33.88 17.33
CA LYS A 565 61.34 33.99 18.72
C LYS A 565 60.46 35.05 19.45
N VAL A 566 60.01 34.79 20.69
CA VAL A 566 59.45 35.79 21.67
C VAL A 566 58.18 36.57 21.18
N VAL A 567 57.27 37.13 21.99
CA VAL A 567 57.24 37.44 23.43
C VAL A 567 55.90 37.07 24.07
N ALA A 568 55.93 36.54 25.29
CA ALA A 568 54.77 36.41 26.17
C ALA A 568 54.66 37.63 27.10
N LYS A 569 53.42 38.09 27.37
CA LYS A 569 53.13 38.73 28.66
C LYS A 569 51.69 38.46 29.08
N ALA A 570 51.54 38.00 30.31
CA ALA A 570 50.27 37.67 30.95
C ALA A 570 49.79 38.89 31.81
N PRO A 571 48.86 38.76 32.77
CA PRO A 571 47.56 39.43 32.66
C PRO A 571 47.28 40.44 33.78
N ALA A 572 46.17 41.20 33.67
CA ALA A 572 45.22 41.53 34.75
C ALA A 572 44.38 42.78 34.42
N LYS A 573 43.06 42.74 34.71
CA LYS A 573 42.49 43.34 35.94
C LYS A 573 40.98 43.05 36.06
N LYS A 574 40.48 43.10 37.30
CA LYS A 574 39.10 42.83 37.71
C LYS A 574 38.25 44.11 37.73
N ALA A 575 36.93 43.90 37.67
CA ALA A 575 35.88 44.68 38.38
C ALA A 575 35.60 46.13 37.86
N PRO A 576 34.44 46.75 38.21
CA PRO A 576 33.46 46.35 39.23
C PRO A 576 31.99 46.26 38.78
N ALA A 577 31.16 45.80 39.73
CA ALA A 577 29.72 45.62 39.59
C ALA A 577 28.91 46.92 39.79
N LYS A 578 27.63 46.89 39.39
CA LYS A 578 26.56 47.67 40.03
C LYS A 578 25.42 46.75 40.47
N LYS A 579 25.10 46.80 41.76
CA LYS A 579 23.77 46.45 42.29
C LYS A 579 22.91 47.71 42.26
N SER A 580 21.61 47.56 42.01
CA SER A 580 20.59 48.32 42.74
C SER A 580 19.46 47.37 43.12
N THR A 581 18.72 47.71 44.16
CA THR A 581 17.75 46.83 44.82
C THR A 581 16.60 47.66 45.35
N LYS A 582 15.38 47.11 45.29
CA LYS A 582 14.15 47.63 45.94
C LYS A 582 13.66 48.96 45.31
N ARG A 583 12.37 49.28 45.38
CA ARG A 583 11.37 48.87 46.38
C ARG A 583 9.98 48.75 45.76
#